data_AF-A0A2W5N4B7-F1
#
_entry.id   AF-A0A2W5N4B7-F1
#
_cell.length_a   1.000
_cell.length_b   1.000
_cell.length_c   1.000
_cell.angle_alpha   90.00
_cell.angle_beta   90.00
_cell.angle_gamma   90.00
#
_symmetry.space_group_name_H-M   'P 1'
#
loop_
_entity.id
_entity.type
_entity.pdbx_description
1 polymer ?
#
loop_
_entity_poly.entity_id
_entity_poly.type
_entity_poly.pdbx_seq_one_letter_code
_entity_poly.pdbx_strand_id
1 'polypeptide(L)'
;MTLSSYNPHNRYRERAQQRIANAVTMIIVIGLSASVGFWLGKQYGVERSISLGEQVSALTKERNLLQGNVTELRAEAQTANTRYEQIKAEYNAVMPEGPMQDLTKLVREQLEQGMAPERLSFVIKSARPPTDCTDPETKRFVVSTPTYTGPDSSASVADGAVIIKAKGASASNKDGKAEAWFDPAQSVEVTFVSASGNEVKRGTFPIRHSIVAGGREYRFTIEEGAKSFAKVVFDSCAYP
;
A
#
# COMPACT_ATOMS: atom_id res chain seq x y z
N MET A 1 -44.49 113.01 78.94
CA MET A 1 -45.29 112.57 77.77
C MET A 1 -44.34 112.38 76.61
N THR A 2 -44.02 111.13 76.27
CA THR A 2 -43.20 110.79 75.10
C THR A 2 -44.04 109.92 74.20
N LEU A 3 -44.46 110.50 73.07
CA LEU A 3 -45.32 109.91 72.07
C LEU A 3 -44.62 108.71 71.42
N SER A 4 -45.11 107.50 71.71
CA SER A 4 -44.71 106.27 71.04
C SER A 4 -45.27 106.28 69.61
N SER A 5 -44.41 106.48 68.62
CA SER A 5 -44.78 106.34 67.21
C SER A 5 -45.02 104.87 66.87
N TYR A 6 -46.30 104.49 66.82
CA TYR A 6 -46.75 103.20 66.32
C TYR A 6 -46.40 103.10 64.83
N ASN A 7 -45.37 102.31 64.51
CA ASN A 7 -44.95 102.05 63.14
C ASN A 7 -45.54 100.71 62.65
N PRO A 8 -46.61 100.71 61.84
CA PRO A 8 -47.34 99.51 61.45
C PRO A 8 -46.61 98.60 60.43
N HIS A 9 -45.38 98.92 60.01
CA HIS A 9 -44.66 98.14 58.99
C HIS A 9 -43.94 96.86 59.51
N ASN A 10 -43.78 96.65 60.82
CA ASN A 10 -42.99 95.51 61.33
C ASN A 10 -43.72 94.15 61.27
N ARG A 11 -45.06 94.11 61.34
CA ARG A 11 -45.82 92.85 61.32
C ARG A 11 -45.81 92.12 59.96
N TYR A 12 -45.59 92.85 58.87
CA TYR A 12 -45.48 92.25 57.53
C TYR A 12 -44.09 91.63 57.30
N ARG A 13 -43.02 92.20 57.88
CA ARG A 13 -41.65 91.68 57.76
C ARG A 13 -41.46 90.35 58.50
N GLU A 14 -42.04 90.19 59.68
CA GLU A 14 -41.88 88.95 60.48
C GLU A 14 -42.52 87.72 59.81
N ARG A 15 -43.71 87.87 59.21
CA ARG A 15 -44.36 86.77 58.46
C ARG A 15 -43.63 86.46 57.15
N ALA A 16 -43.08 87.48 56.49
CA ALA A 16 -42.25 87.30 55.30
C ALA A 16 -40.93 86.60 55.66
N GLN A 17 -40.29 86.97 56.78
CA GLN A 17 -39.07 86.34 57.28
C GLN A 17 -39.29 84.88 57.68
N GLN A 18 -40.40 84.54 58.36
CA GLN A 18 -40.73 83.15 58.66
C GLN A 18 -41.00 82.31 57.41
N ARG A 19 -41.70 82.85 56.41
CA ARG A 19 -41.92 82.15 55.12
C ARG A 19 -40.62 81.95 54.36
N ILE A 20 -39.75 82.95 54.31
CA ILE A 20 -38.43 82.85 53.66
C ILE A 20 -37.54 81.86 54.41
N ALA A 21 -37.48 81.92 55.74
CA ALA A 21 -36.71 80.98 56.55
C ALA A 21 -37.17 79.52 56.33
N ASN A 22 -38.48 79.28 56.38
CA ASN A 22 -39.03 77.94 56.12
C ASN A 22 -38.75 77.47 54.68
N ALA A 23 -38.88 78.34 53.68
CA ALA A 23 -38.54 78.02 52.29
C ALA A 23 -37.04 77.66 52.13
N VAL A 24 -36.15 78.42 52.77
CA VAL A 24 -34.70 78.14 52.78
C VAL A 24 -34.40 76.80 53.45
N THR A 25 -35.01 76.50 54.60
CA THR A 25 -34.81 75.21 55.27
C THR A 25 -35.30 74.03 54.42
N MET A 26 -36.43 74.18 53.71
CA MET A 26 -36.94 73.14 52.81
C MET A 26 -35.98 72.88 51.64
N ILE A 27 -35.43 73.94 51.04
CA ILE A 27 -34.44 73.82 49.96
C ILE A 27 -33.17 73.12 50.46
N ILE A 28 -32.71 73.44 51.68
CA ILE A 28 -31.54 72.81 52.28
C ILE A 28 -31.79 71.30 52.51
N VAL A 29 -32.95 70.93 53.06
CA VAL A 29 -33.29 69.51 53.28
C VAL A 29 -33.38 68.74 51.97
N ILE A 30 -34.00 69.31 50.94
CA ILE A 30 -34.07 68.69 49.61
C ILE A 30 -32.66 68.55 49.02
N GLY A 31 -31.84 69.59 49.10
CA GLY A 31 -30.45 69.56 48.61
C GLY A 31 -29.59 68.51 49.32
N LEU A 32 -29.71 68.38 50.65
CA LEU A 32 -29.01 67.35 51.41
C LEU A 32 -29.47 65.94 51.04
N SER A 33 -30.79 65.72 50.90
CA SER A 33 -31.33 64.42 50.50
C SER A 33 -30.88 63.99 49.10
N ALA A 34 -30.85 64.93 48.15
CA ALA A 34 -30.36 64.69 46.79
C ALA A 34 -28.85 64.39 46.77
N SER A 35 -28.07 65.10 47.59
CA SER A 35 -26.63 64.89 47.71
C SER A 35 -26.29 63.51 48.28
N VAL A 36 -26.98 63.11 49.36
CA VAL A 36 -26.80 61.78 49.97
C VAL A 36 -27.25 60.66 49.03
N GLY A 37 -28.38 60.84 48.34
CA GLY A 37 -28.86 59.89 47.34
C GLY A 37 -27.88 59.70 46.17
N PHE A 38 -27.28 60.79 45.67
CA PHE A 38 -26.27 60.73 44.62
C PHE A 38 -24.98 60.04 45.10
N TRP A 39 -24.55 60.30 46.34
CA TRP A 39 -23.34 59.71 46.91
C TRP A 39 -23.48 58.20 47.14
N LEU A 40 -24.60 57.75 47.74
CA LEU A 40 -24.90 56.33 47.92
C LEU A 40 -25.08 55.61 46.58
N GLY A 41 -25.80 56.21 45.63
CA GLY A 41 -25.99 55.64 44.29
C GLY A 41 -24.66 55.45 43.54
N LYS A 42 -23.72 56.39 43.70
CA LYS A 42 -22.39 56.30 43.11
C LYS A 42 -21.58 55.14 43.71
N GLN A 43 -21.66 54.89 45.01
CA GLN A 43 -20.93 53.78 45.63
C GLN A 43 -21.44 52.41 45.16
N TYR A 44 -22.75 52.18 45.16
CA TYR A 44 -23.32 50.90 44.72
C TYR A 44 -23.16 50.65 43.21
N GLY A 45 -23.15 51.70 42.38
CA GLY A 45 -22.92 51.58 40.94
C GLY A 45 -21.48 51.18 40.56
N VAL A 46 -20.50 51.58 41.37
CA VAL A 46 -19.08 51.30 41.10
C VAL A 46 -18.72 49.85 41.44
N GLU A 47 -19.18 49.32 42.57
CA GLU A 47 -18.87 47.93 42.96
C GLU A 47 -19.46 46.91 41.98
N ARG A 48 -20.71 47.13 41.55
CA ARG A 48 -21.37 46.23 40.57
C ARG A 48 -20.69 46.27 39.20
N SER A 49 -20.24 47.44 38.75
CA SER A 49 -19.54 47.56 37.47
C SER A 49 -18.15 46.92 37.49
N ILE A 50 -17.43 46.99 38.61
CA ILE A 50 -16.15 46.28 38.80
C ILE A 50 -16.38 44.77 38.78
N SER A 51 -17.34 44.26 39.57
CA SER A 51 -17.62 42.82 39.65
C SER A 51 -18.13 42.23 38.31
N LEU A 52 -18.94 42.98 37.55
CA LEU A 52 -19.34 42.58 36.20
C LEU A 52 -18.16 42.60 35.22
N GLY A 53 -17.29 43.61 35.30
CA GLY A 53 -16.08 43.68 34.48
C GLY A 53 -15.16 42.50 34.74
N GLU A 54 -14.99 42.11 36.00
CA GLU A 54 -14.19 40.94 36.39
C GLU A 54 -14.80 39.63 35.84
N GLN A 55 -16.12 39.43 35.99
CA GLN A 55 -16.82 38.25 35.43
C GLN A 55 -16.73 38.19 33.90
N VAL A 56 -16.93 39.31 33.21
CA VAL A 56 -16.78 39.37 31.74
C VAL A 56 -15.34 39.03 31.35
N SER A 57 -14.35 39.54 32.09
CA SER A 57 -12.94 39.24 31.82
C SER A 57 -12.61 37.75 32.04
N ALA A 58 -13.16 37.14 33.11
CA ALA A 58 -12.96 35.74 33.44
C ALA A 58 -13.62 34.83 32.38
N LEU A 59 -14.89 35.09 32.04
CA LEU A 59 -15.60 34.39 30.98
C LEU A 59 -14.92 34.56 29.63
N THR A 60 -14.39 35.74 29.32
CA THR A 60 -13.64 35.98 28.08
C THR A 60 -12.35 35.15 28.05
N LYS A 61 -11.61 35.07 29.16
CA LYS A 61 -10.42 34.21 29.27
C LYS A 61 -10.78 32.74 29.09
N GLU A 62 -11.82 32.26 29.75
CA GLU A 62 -12.29 30.89 29.62
C GLU A 62 -12.74 30.57 28.19
N ARG A 63 -13.48 31.47 27.55
CA ARG A 63 -13.88 31.33 26.15
C ARG A 63 -12.68 31.27 25.22
N ASN A 64 -11.67 32.11 25.44
CA ASN A 64 -10.44 32.10 24.65
C ASN A 64 -9.64 30.81 24.86
N LEU A 65 -9.55 30.31 26.10
CA LEU A 65 -8.90 29.03 26.41
C LEU A 65 -9.63 27.85 25.74
N LEU A 66 -10.96 27.79 25.88
CA LEU A 66 -11.77 26.75 25.23
C LEU A 66 -11.67 26.82 23.71
N GLN A 67 -11.67 28.01 23.11
CA GLN A 67 -11.45 28.19 21.68
C GLN A 67 -10.05 27.73 21.26
N GLY A 68 -9.03 28.00 22.07
CA GLY A 68 -7.67 27.49 21.88
C GLY A 68 -7.64 25.97 21.86
N ASN A 69 -8.17 25.33 22.89
CA ASN A 69 -8.23 23.86 23.01
C ASN A 69 -9.00 23.22 21.85
N VAL A 70 -10.13 23.81 21.43
CA VAL A 70 -10.90 23.31 20.28
C VAL A 70 -10.11 23.43 18.99
N THR A 71 -9.31 24.49 18.83
CA THR A 71 -8.47 24.68 17.64
C THR A 71 -7.32 23.68 17.62
N GLU A 72 -6.67 23.46 18.77
CA GLU A 72 -5.61 22.47 18.94
C GLU A 72 -6.12 21.04 18.66
N LEU A 73 -7.21 20.62 19.31
CA LEU A 73 -7.81 19.30 19.09
C LEU A 73 -8.23 19.07 17.64
N ARG A 74 -8.73 20.11 16.96
CA ARG A 74 -9.03 20.02 15.52
C ARG A 74 -7.77 19.85 14.67
N ALA A 75 -6.68 20.55 15.01
CA ALA A 75 -5.42 20.41 14.31
C ALA A 75 -4.82 19.01 14.50
N GLU A 76 -4.90 18.46 15.71
CA GLU A 76 -4.49 17.09 16.01
C GLU A 76 -5.33 16.06 15.27
N ALA A 77 -6.66 16.20 15.31
CA ALA A 77 -7.57 15.31 14.58
C ALA A 77 -7.32 15.35 13.06
N GLN A 78 -7.10 16.55 12.51
CA GLN A 78 -6.75 16.70 11.10
C GLN A 78 -5.42 16.02 10.78
N THR A 79 -4.42 16.17 11.65
CA THR A 79 -3.10 15.53 11.49
C THR A 79 -3.18 14.00 11.61
N ALA A 80 -4.01 13.48 12.51
CA ALA A 80 -4.24 12.05 12.65
C ALA A 80 -4.93 11.48 11.40
N ASN A 81 -5.95 12.17 10.89
CA ASN A 81 -6.64 11.77 9.66
C ASN A 81 -5.72 11.80 8.43
N THR A 82 -4.90 12.84 8.28
CA THR A 82 -3.96 12.89 7.14
C THR A 82 -2.92 11.78 7.22
N ARG A 83 -2.38 11.49 8.41
CA ARG A 83 -1.48 10.34 8.61
C ARG A 83 -2.16 9.01 8.32
N TYR A 84 -3.41 8.85 8.75
CA TYR A 84 -4.18 7.64 8.47
C TYR A 84 -4.39 7.44 6.97
N GLU A 85 -4.81 8.48 6.24
CA GLU A 85 -4.99 8.39 4.79
C GLU A 85 -3.68 8.17 4.05
N GLN A 86 -2.56 8.75 4.52
CA GLN A 86 -1.23 8.47 3.98
C GLN A 86 -0.84 7.00 4.14
N ILE A 87 -0.96 6.45 5.36
CA ILE A 87 -0.65 5.04 5.64
C ILE A 87 -1.57 4.12 4.82
N LYS A 88 -2.86 4.45 4.73
CA LYS A 88 -3.82 3.69 3.94
C LYS A 88 -3.48 3.71 2.45
N ALA A 89 -3.08 4.86 1.91
CA ALA A 89 -2.66 4.97 0.52
C ALA A 89 -1.38 4.18 0.25
N GLU A 90 -0.39 4.25 1.13
CA GLU A 90 0.84 3.45 1.04
C GLU A 90 0.56 1.95 1.13
N TYR A 91 -0.29 1.53 2.07
CA TYR A 91 -0.71 0.14 2.22
C TYR A 91 -1.43 -0.37 0.96
N ASN A 92 -2.39 0.39 0.44
CA ASN A 92 -3.14 0.02 -0.77
C ASN A 92 -2.25 0.00 -2.02
N ALA A 93 -1.20 0.83 -2.07
CA ALA A 93 -0.23 0.79 -3.17
C ALA A 93 0.61 -0.49 -3.15
N VAL A 94 0.97 -0.99 -1.96
CA VAL A 94 1.73 -2.24 -1.80
C VAL A 94 0.84 -3.47 -1.91
N MET A 95 -0.39 -3.40 -1.40
CA MET A 95 -1.36 -4.48 -1.38
C MET A 95 -2.71 -3.99 -1.95
N PRO A 96 -2.83 -3.88 -3.28
CA PRO A 96 -4.09 -3.55 -3.91
C PRO A 96 -5.12 -4.67 -3.71
N GLU A 97 -6.39 -4.29 -3.65
CA GLU A 97 -7.50 -5.25 -3.57
C GLU A 97 -7.53 -6.15 -4.82
N GLY A 98 -7.79 -7.45 -4.63
CA GLY A 98 -7.90 -8.43 -5.70
C GLY A 98 -6.95 -9.63 -5.55
N PRO A 99 -6.55 -10.29 -6.66
CA PRO A 99 -5.82 -11.57 -6.61
C PRO A 99 -4.49 -11.52 -5.85
N MET A 100 -3.84 -10.36 -5.77
CA MET A 100 -2.60 -10.18 -5.02
C MET A 100 -2.80 -10.32 -3.51
N GLN A 101 -3.95 -9.91 -2.99
CA GLN A 101 -4.30 -10.07 -1.58
C GLN A 101 -4.46 -11.56 -1.23
N ASP A 102 -5.12 -12.32 -2.11
CA ASP A 102 -5.30 -13.76 -1.94
C ASP A 102 -3.96 -14.50 -1.99
N LEU A 103 -3.08 -14.15 -2.94
CA LEU A 103 -1.74 -14.71 -3.04
C LEU A 103 -0.90 -14.40 -1.80
N THR A 104 -0.95 -13.16 -1.28
CA THR A 104 -0.18 -12.81 -0.09
C THR A 104 -0.70 -13.54 1.15
N LYS A 105 -2.01 -13.76 1.24
CA LYS A 105 -2.62 -14.58 2.29
C LYS A 105 -2.09 -16.02 2.24
N LEU A 106 -2.07 -16.63 1.05
CA LEU A 106 -1.50 -17.97 0.85
C LEU A 106 -0.01 -18.05 1.20
N VAL A 107 0.78 -17.05 0.78
CA VAL A 107 2.22 -16.99 1.12
C VAL A 107 2.42 -16.92 2.64
N ARG A 108 1.63 -16.10 3.34
CA ARG A 108 1.68 -16.00 4.81
C ARG A 108 1.30 -17.32 5.48
N GLU A 109 0.23 -17.98 5.03
CA GLU A 109 -0.17 -19.29 5.57
C GLU A 109 0.93 -20.35 5.40
N GLN A 110 1.62 -20.37 4.25
CA GLN A 110 2.73 -21.31 4.03
C GLN A 110 3.96 -21.01 4.92
N LEU A 111 4.25 -19.72 5.17
CA LEU A 111 5.31 -19.33 6.11
C LEU A 111 4.97 -19.71 7.56
N GLU A 112 3.72 -19.51 7.99
CA GLU A 112 3.23 -19.90 9.32
C GLU A 112 3.26 -21.43 9.53
N GLN A 113 3.05 -22.21 8.47
CA GLN A 113 3.21 -23.67 8.46
C GLN A 113 4.68 -24.13 8.50
N GLY A 114 5.63 -23.19 8.54
CA GLY A 114 7.06 -23.48 8.69
C GLY A 114 7.81 -23.69 7.37
N MET A 115 7.23 -23.30 6.22
CA MET A 115 7.96 -23.34 4.96
C MET A 115 9.09 -22.30 4.95
N ALA A 116 10.30 -22.72 4.58
CA ALA A 116 11.44 -21.81 4.46
C ALA A 116 11.18 -20.72 3.39
N PRO A 117 11.42 -19.42 3.69
CA PRO A 117 11.22 -18.32 2.75
C PRO A 117 11.97 -18.50 1.43
N GLU A 118 13.18 -19.07 1.48
CA GLU A 118 14.04 -19.29 0.31
C GLU A 118 13.37 -20.26 -0.67
N ARG A 119 12.72 -21.31 -0.14
CA ARG A 119 12.00 -22.31 -0.93
C ARG A 119 10.78 -21.70 -1.62
N LEU A 120 10.00 -20.89 -0.91
CA LEU A 120 8.87 -20.16 -1.49
C LEU A 120 9.34 -19.23 -2.61
N SER A 121 10.43 -18.49 -2.38
CA SER A 121 10.99 -17.59 -3.38
C SER A 121 11.43 -18.33 -4.65
N PHE A 122 12.00 -19.53 -4.50
CA PHE A 122 12.40 -20.37 -5.61
C PHE A 122 11.20 -20.83 -6.43
N VAL A 123 10.14 -21.33 -5.77
CA VAL A 123 8.92 -21.78 -6.45
C VAL A 123 8.28 -20.64 -7.24
N ILE A 124 8.14 -19.45 -6.64
CA ILE A 124 7.57 -18.28 -7.33
C ILE A 124 8.41 -17.89 -8.54
N LYS A 125 9.74 -17.91 -8.43
CA LYS A 125 10.64 -17.62 -9.56
C LYS A 125 10.60 -18.69 -10.65
N SER A 126 10.36 -19.96 -10.28
CA SER A 126 10.24 -21.06 -11.24
C SER A 126 8.93 -21.03 -12.03
N ALA A 127 7.88 -20.40 -11.48
CA ALA A 127 6.59 -20.23 -12.14
C ALA A 127 6.59 -19.14 -13.23
N ARG A 128 7.76 -18.57 -13.57
CA ARG A 128 7.87 -17.57 -14.63
C ARG A 128 7.47 -18.19 -15.98
N PRO A 129 6.60 -17.52 -16.76
CA PRO A 129 6.34 -17.94 -18.11
C PRO A 129 7.64 -17.85 -18.93
N PRO A 130 7.92 -18.83 -19.80
CA PRO A 130 9.09 -18.76 -20.68
C PRO A 130 9.02 -17.49 -21.54
N THR A 131 10.04 -16.64 -21.45
CA THR A 131 10.17 -15.42 -22.28
C THR A 131 11.13 -15.66 -23.43
N ASP A 132 10.84 -15.09 -24.59
CA ASP A 132 11.70 -15.16 -25.79
C ASP A 132 11.97 -16.60 -26.27
N CYS A 133 10.91 -17.43 -26.28
CA CYS A 133 10.99 -18.75 -26.89
C CYS A 133 10.88 -18.64 -28.42
N THR A 134 11.78 -19.33 -29.12
CA THR A 134 11.69 -19.51 -30.57
C THR A 134 10.60 -20.51 -30.91
N ASP A 135 10.00 -20.37 -32.09
CA ASP A 135 9.04 -21.36 -32.59
C ASP A 135 9.68 -22.76 -32.64
N PRO A 136 8.92 -23.83 -32.36
CA PRO A 136 9.46 -25.19 -32.37
C PRO A 136 9.95 -25.58 -33.77
N GLU A 137 11.22 -25.89 -33.89
CA GLU A 137 11.81 -26.44 -35.10
C GLU A 137 11.84 -27.97 -35.05
N THR A 138 11.71 -28.60 -36.22
CA THR A 138 11.75 -30.05 -36.34
C THR A 138 12.90 -30.49 -37.23
N LYS A 139 13.76 -31.37 -36.70
CA LYS A 139 14.80 -32.06 -37.46
C LYS A 139 14.61 -33.56 -37.37
N ARG A 140 15.15 -34.27 -38.37
CA ARG A 140 15.08 -35.72 -38.46
C ARG A 140 16.49 -36.27 -38.67
N PHE A 141 16.79 -37.36 -38.00
CA PHE A 141 18.08 -38.05 -38.08
C PHE A 141 17.88 -39.55 -37.93
N VAL A 142 18.85 -40.33 -38.42
CA VAL A 142 18.77 -41.80 -38.39
C VAL A 142 19.27 -42.31 -37.05
N VAL A 143 18.52 -43.22 -36.43
CA VAL A 143 18.95 -43.91 -35.21
C VAL A 143 19.89 -45.05 -35.62
N SER A 144 21.13 -45.02 -35.12
CA SER A 144 22.11 -46.06 -35.43
C SER A 144 21.76 -47.36 -34.71
N THR A 145 21.79 -48.48 -35.42
CA THR A 145 21.56 -49.83 -34.88
C THR A 145 22.76 -50.73 -35.15
N PRO A 146 22.96 -51.83 -34.39
CA PRO A 146 24.06 -52.76 -34.62
C PRO A 146 24.09 -53.35 -36.04
N THR A 147 22.94 -53.40 -36.72
CA THR A 147 22.78 -53.96 -38.07
C THR A 147 22.90 -52.90 -39.16
N TYR A 148 22.92 -51.61 -38.81
CA TYR A 148 23.02 -50.51 -39.75
C TYR A 148 24.47 -50.21 -40.12
N THR A 149 24.81 -50.32 -41.40
CA THR A 149 26.16 -50.06 -41.94
C THR A 149 26.26 -48.74 -42.71
N GLY A 150 25.27 -47.85 -42.60
CA GLY A 150 25.29 -46.55 -43.25
C GLY A 150 26.07 -45.48 -42.47
N PRO A 151 26.22 -44.26 -43.02
CA PRO A 151 26.93 -43.17 -42.35
C PRO A 151 26.21 -42.74 -41.06
N ASP A 152 27.00 -42.36 -40.04
CA ASP A 152 26.49 -41.81 -38.79
C ASP A 152 25.63 -40.57 -39.05
N SER A 153 24.39 -40.59 -38.55
CA SER A 153 23.46 -39.48 -38.68
C SER A 153 23.33 -38.76 -37.34
N SER A 154 23.39 -37.43 -37.37
CA SER A 154 23.19 -36.58 -36.20
C SER A 154 22.36 -35.36 -36.56
N ALA A 155 21.52 -34.89 -35.64
CA ALA A 155 20.83 -33.61 -35.79
C ALA A 155 21.64 -32.50 -35.11
N SER A 156 22.06 -31.50 -35.87
CA SER A 156 22.65 -30.26 -35.33
C SER A 156 21.56 -29.23 -35.07
N VAL A 157 21.54 -28.67 -33.86
CA VAL A 157 20.54 -27.70 -33.39
C VAL A 157 21.22 -26.36 -33.10
N ALA A 158 20.55 -25.26 -33.43
CA ALA A 158 21.01 -23.88 -33.24
C ALA A 158 22.45 -23.67 -33.74
N ASP A 159 22.65 -23.86 -35.05
CA ASP A 159 23.93 -23.70 -35.75
C ASP A 159 25.12 -24.49 -35.13
N GLY A 160 24.83 -25.62 -34.49
CA GLY A 160 25.85 -26.49 -33.90
C GLY A 160 26.04 -26.33 -32.39
N ALA A 161 25.19 -25.56 -31.71
CA ALA A 161 25.23 -25.44 -30.25
C ALA A 161 24.97 -26.78 -29.54
N VAL A 162 24.09 -27.62 -30.11
CA VAL A 162 23.83 -28.98 -29.62
C VAL A 162 23.77 -29.97 -30.78
N ILE A 163 24.52 -31.06 -30.68
CA ILE A 163 24.51 -32.18 -31.63
C ILE A 163 23.86 -33.39 -30.96
N ILE A 164 22.82 -33.92 -31.60
CA ILE A 164 22.03 -35.04 -31.08
C ILE A 164 22.35 -36.29 -31.90
N LYS A 165 22.70 -37.37 -31.20
CA LYS A 165 22.92 -38.71 -31.77
C LYS A 165 22.04 -39.71 -31.03
N ALA A 166 21.58 -40.75 -31.71
CA ALA A 166 20.84 -41.83 -31.06
C ALA A 166 21.34 -43.20 -31.51
N LYS A 167 21.33 -44.13 -30.56
CA LYS A 167 21.62 -45.55 -30.75
C LYS A 167 20.45 -46.37 -30.21
N GLY A 168 19.96 -47.31 -31.01
CA GLY A 168 18.82 -48.15 -30.66
C GLY A 168 19.05 -49.60 -31.03
N ALA A 169 18.17 -50.47 -30.55
CA ALA A 169 18.15 -51.87 -30.96
C ALA A 169 17.52 -52.03 -32.35
N SER A 170 18.01 -52.99 -33.13
CA SER A 170 17.44 -53.35 -34.42
C SER A 170 16.05 -53.96 -34.26
N ALA A 171 15.11 -53.56 -35.10
CA ALA A 171 13.82 -54.23 -35.21
C ALA A 171 14.00 -55.68 -35.69
N SER A 172 13.06 -56.55 -35.36
CA SER A 172 13.07 -57.95 -35.77
C SER A 172 11.93 -58.24 -36.73
N ASN A 173 12.23 -58.95 -37.82
CA ASN A 173 11.22 -59.39 -38.78
C ASN A 173 10.41 -60.60 -38.25
N LYS A 174 9.40 -61.05 -39.02
CA LYS A 174 8.56 -62.22 -38.65
C LYS A 174 9.35 -63.52 -38.45
N ASP A 175 10.56 -63.61 -38.99
CA ASP A 175 11.47 -64.76 -38.88
C ASP A 175 12.50 -64.59 -37.74
N GLY A 176 12.36 -63.54 -36.91
CA GLY A 176 13.27 -63.24 -35.80
C GLY A 176 14.64 -62.70 -36.24
N LYS A 177 14.80 -62.30 -37.50
CA LYS A 177 16.06 -61.72 -38.02
C LYS A 177 16.08 -60.21 -37.78
N ALA A 178 17.23 -59.70 -37.37
CA ALA A 178 17.46 -58.28 -37.17
C ALA A 178 17.41 -57.51 -38.50
N GLU A 179 16.69 -56.39 -38.49
CA GLU A 179 16.51 -55.49 -39.64
C GLU A 179 17.36 -54.23 -39.49
N ALA A 180 17.61 -53.52 -40.59
CA ALA A 180 18.49 -52.35 -40.60
C ALA A 180 17.86 -51.08 -40.00
N TRP A 181 16.63 -51.16 -39.47
CA TRP A 181 15.93 -50.05 -38.81
C TRP A 181 15.77 -50.33 -37.31
N PHE A 182 15.60 -49.27 -36.53
CA PHE A 182 15.44 -49.39 -35.08
C PHE A 182 14.00 -49.77 -34.69
N ASP A 183 13.86 -50.41 -33.53
CA ASP A 183 12.58 -50.69 -32.88
C ASP A 183 12.20 -49.55 -31.91
N PRO A 184 11.13 -48.77 -32.17
CA PRO A 184 10.70 -47.67 -31.30
C PRO A 184 10.13 -48.14 -29.96
N ALA A 185 9.69 -49.40 -29.84
CA ALA A 185 9.19 -49.95 -28.59
C ALA A 185 10.31 -50.32 -27.60
N GLN A 186 11.56 -50.38 -28.07
CA GLN A 186 12.72 -50.68 -27.25
C GLN A 186 13.41 -49.40 -26.76
N SER A 187 14.19 -49.53 -25.68
CA SER A 187 14.93 -48.40 -25.14
C SER A 187 15.96 -47.88 -26.14
N VAL A 188 15.94 -46.58 -26.40
CA VAL A 188 16.92 -45.87 -27.24
C VAL A 188 17.84 -45.07 -26.33
N GLU A 189 19.13 -45.06 -26.65
CA GLU A 189 20.15 -44.22 -26.03
C GLU A 189 20.37 -42.98 -26.89
N VAL A 190 20.03 -41.81 -26.36
CA VAL A 190 20.25 -40.52 -27.01
C VAL A 190 21.41 -39.81 -26.33
N THR A 191 22.41 -39.41 -27.12
CA THR A 191 23.55 -38.60 -26.69
C THR A 191 23.38 -37.18 -27.19
N PHE A 192 23.45 -36.23 -26.27
CA PHE A 192 23.47 -34.80 -26.54
C PHE A 192 24.88 -34.28 -26.30
N VAL A 193 25.49 -33.72 -27.35
CA VAL A 193 26.84 -33.14 -27.31
C VAL A 193 26.70 -31.64 -27.38
N SER A 194 27.20 -30.92 -26.39
CA SER A 194 27.15 -29.46 -26.32
C SER A 194 28.46 -28.91 -25.76
N ALA A 195 28.62 -27.57 -25.77
CA ALA A 195 29.80 -26.93 -25.19
C ALA A 195 29.96 -27.17 -23.67
N SER A 196 28.87 -27.44 -22.94
CA SER A 196 28.90 -27.74 -21.50
C SER A 196 29.28 -29.19 -21.19
N GLY A 197 29.21 -30.09 -22.18
CA GLY A 197 29.56 -31.49 -22.02
C GLY A 197 28.67 -32.44 -22.83
N ASN A 198 28.87 -33.73 -22.59
CA ASN A 198 28.09 -34.81 -23.20
C ASN A 198 27.10 -35.38 -22.18
N GLU A 199 25.82 -35.35 -22.51
CA GLU A 199 24.76 -35.95 -21.70
C GLU A 199 24.14 -37.13 -22.43
N VAL A 200 23.88 -38.22 -21.70
CA VAL A 200 23.29 -39.44 -22.27
C VAL A 200 21.97 -39.73 -21.57
N LYS A 201 20.89 -39.85 -22.36
CA LYS A 201 19.56 -40.22 -21.88
C LYS A 201 19.13 -41.54 -22.49
N ARG A 202 18.71 -42.48 -21.65
CA ARG A 202 18.11 -43.75 -22.08
C ARG A 202 16.63 -43.77 -21.74
N GLY A 203 15.81 -44.27 -22.64
CA GLY A 203 14.38 -44.45 -22.43
C GLY A 203 13.66 -44.89 -23.70
N THR A 204 12.36 -45.12 -23.58
CA THR A 204 11.46 -45.34 -24.72
C THR A 204 10.91 -44.01 -25.20
N PHE A 205 10.51 -43.92 -26.47
CA PHE A 205 9.87 -42.72 -26.99
C PHE A 205 8.49 -42.46 -26.34
N PRO A 206 8.05 -41.18 -26.21
CA PRO A 206 8.81 -39.96 -26.47
C PRO A 206 9.81 -39.62 -25.34
N ILE A 207 11.00 -39.16 -25.71
CA ILE A 207 12.05 -38.75 -24.77
C ILE A 207 12.09 -37.23 -24.69
N ARG A 208 11.87 -36.68 -23.49
CA ARG A 208 12.01 -35.25 -23.22
C ARG A 208 13.30 -34.96 -22.47
N HIS A 209 14.02 -33.94 -22.89
CA HIS A 209 15.26 -33.51 -22.25
C HIS A 209 15.50 -32.02 -22.46
N SER A 210 16.15 -31.34 -21.52
CA SER A 210 16.47 -29.91 -21.60
C SER A 210 17.94 -29.67 -21.32
N ILE A 211 18.58 -28.82 -22.12
CA ILE A 211 20.01 -28.48 -21.99
C ILE A 211 20.16 -26.97 -22.04
N VAL A 212 21.00 -26.44 -21.16
CA VAL A 212 21.38 -25.02 -21.17
C VAL A 212 22.70 -24.88 -21.90
N ALA A 213 22.70 -24.13 -23.00
CA ALA A 213 23.90 -23.83 -23.79
C ALA A 213 23.86 -22.39 -24.28
N GLY A 214 24.96 -21.65 -24.12
CA GLY A 214 25.08 -20.28 -24.62
C GLY A 214 24.06 -19.28 -24.03
N GLY A 215 23.62 -19.47 -22.79
CA GLY A 215 22.63 -18.60 -22.14
C GLY A 215 21.18 -18.82 -22.59
N ARG A 216 20.90 -19.92 -23.30
CA ARG A 216 19.55 -20.34 -23.69
C ARG A 216 19.30 -21.77 -23.21
N GLU A 217 18.06 -22.03 -22.84
CA GLU A 217 17.57 -23.38 -22.54
C GLU A 217 16.93 -23.95 -23.80
N TYR A 218 17.50 -25.05 -24.30
CA TYR A 218 16.94 -25.82 -25.40
C TYR A 218 16.15 -26.98 -24.83
N ARG A 219 14.86 -27.09 -25.19
CA ARG A 219 14.02 -28.22 -24.76
C ARG A 219 13.78 -29.11 -25.96
N PHE A 220 14.17 -30.36 -25.82
CA PHE A 220 14.09 -31.37 -26.87
C PHE A 220 12.97 -32.36 -26.53
N THR A 221 12.14 -32.63 -27.52
CA THR A 221 11.21 -33.76 -27.53
C THR A 221 11.55 -34.64 -28.71
N ILE A 222 12.02 -35.85 -28.44
CA ILE A 222 12.37 -36.83 -29.46
C ILE A 222 11.24 -37.85 -29.53
N GLU A 223 10.72 -38.04 -30.73
CA GLU A 223 9.58 -38.90 -31.02
C GLU A 223 9.95 -39.89 -32.13
N GLU A 224 9.16 -40.96 -32.24
CA GLU A 224 9.21 -41.88 -33.36
C GLU A 224 8.93 -41.12 -34.67
N GLY A 225 9.81 -41.32 -35.66
CA GLY A 225 9.65 -40.79 -37.01
C GLY A 225 9.24 -41.87 -38.01
N ALA A 226 9.48 -41.60 -39.29
CA ALA A 226 9.37 -42.64 -40.31
C ALA A 226 10.43 -43.74 -40.07
N LYS A 227 10.23 -44.91 -40.66
CA LYS A 227 11.15 -46.07 -40.57
C LYS A 227 12.64 -45.66 -40.64
N SER A 228 13.42 -46.06 -39.62
CA SER A 228 14.83 -45.69 -39.38
C SER A 228 15.11 -44.26 -38.89
N PHE A 229 14.14 -43.34 -38.92
CA PHE A 229 14.31 -41.95 -38.50
C PHE A 229 13.66 -41.67 -37.15
N ALA A 230 14.36 -40.93 -36.30
CA ALA A 230 13.76 -40.23 -35.16
C ALA A 230 13.46 -38.78 -35.55
N LYS A 231 12.37 -38.24 -35.01
CA LYS A 231 12.00 -36.83 -35.14
C LYS A 231 12.38 -36.12 -33.85
N VAL A 232 13.20 -35.08 -33.93
CA VAL A 232 13.45 -34.18 -32.80
C VAL A 232 12.73 -32.87 -33.04
N VAL A 233 11.85 -32.51 -32.11
CA VAL A 233 11.24 -31.19 -32.00
C VAL A 233 11.99 -30.45 -30.91
N PHE A 234 12.41 -29.23 -31.18
CA PHE A 234 13.07 -28.42 -30.17
C PHE A 234 12.59 -26.98 -30.21
N ASP A 235 12.51 -26.38 -29.03
CA ASP A 235 12.40 -24.94 -28.85
C ASP A 235 13.61 -24.43 -28.07
N SER A 236 13.85 -23.12 -28.13
CA SER A 236 14.88 -22.46 -27.34
C SER A 236 14.28 -21.26 -26.64
N CYS A 237 14.46 -21.16 -25.33
CA CYS A 237 14.01 -20.02 -24.55
C CYS A 237 15.21 -19.34 -23.90
N ALA A 238 15.13 -18.04 -23.65
CA ALA A 238 16.17 -17.34 -22.90
C ALA A 238 16.29 -17.95 -21.49
N TYR A 239 17.51 -18.29 -21.08
CA TYR A 239 17.79 -18.85 -19.76
C TYR A 239 18.23 -17.72 -18.81
N PRO A 240 17.59 -17.57 -17.63
CA PRO A 240 17.85 -16.46 -16.70
C PRO A 240 19.17 -16.58 -15.92
#